data_AF-A0A3A6PA85-F1
#
_entry.id   AF-A0A3A6PA85-F1
#
_cell.length_a   1.000
_cell.length_b   1.000
_cell.length_c   1.000
_cell.angle_alpha   90.00
_cell.angle_beta   90.00
_cell.angle_gamma   90.00
#
_symmetry.space_group_name_H-M   'P 1'
#
loop_
_entity.id
_entity.type
_entity.pdbx_description
1 polymer ?
#
loop_
_entity_poly.entity_id
_entity_poly.type
_entity_poly.pdbx_seq_one_letter_code
_entity_poly.pdbx_strand_id
1 'polypeptide(L)'
;MDVSAYLGQFLTLLIIAVALGFDAFSLGLGIGLKGIRLLDILKLGIVIGLFHIIMPIGGLLTGQLVSGLLGNVATTAAGVLLLLLGGHMIYSSIRGEEVPSFNHRSSVGLLVLALSVSVDAFSVGVTLGMFSADLWLTILLFGFFGGAMSMLGLLLGRKVSSKLGEYGEACGGAILLVFGILFIV
;
A
#
# COMPACT_ATOMS: atom_id res chain seq x y z
N MET A 1 7.70 -30.10 5.96
CA MET A 1 7.95 -28.66 5.75
C MET A 1 8.25 -28.07 7.11
N ASP A 2 9.46 -27.52 7.27
CA ASP A 2 10.01 -27.17 8.57
C ASP A 2 9.29 -25.94 9.16
N VAL A 3 8.92 -26.00 10.44
CA VAL A 3 8.21 -24.93 11.17
C VAL A 3 8.94 -23.58 11.05
N SER A 4 10.27 -23.62 10.98
CA SER A 4 11.13 -22.44 10.77
C SER A 4 10.91 -21.75 9.42
N ALA A 5 10.70 -22.52 8.35
CA ALA A 5 10.48 -21.96 7.01
C ALA A 5 9.12 -21.24 6.92
N TYR A 6 8.07 -21.83 7.51
CA TYR A 6 6.76 -21.19 7.60
C TYR A 6 6.78 -19.91 8.43
N LEU A 7 7.46 -19.92 9.59
CA LEU A 7 7.63 -18.74 10.43
C LEU A 7 8.38 -17.61 9.69
N GLY A 8 9.45 -17.95 8.98
CA GLY A 8 10.22 -16.98 8.19
C GLY A 8 9.41 -16.35 7.06
N GLN A 9 8.61 -17.16 6.36
CA GLN A 9 7.71 -16.66 5.32
C GLN A 9 6.60 -15.77 5.89
N PHE A 10 5.98 -16.19 6.98
CA PHE A 10 4.95 -15.40 7.66
C PHE A 10 5.49 -14.03 8.09
N LEU A 11 6.66 -14.00 8.73
CA LEU A 11 7.27 -12.75 9.17
C LEU A 11 7.61 -11.83 8.00
N THR A 12 8.17 -12.40 6.92
CA THR A 12 8.48 -11.64 5.69
C THR A 12 7.21 -11.01 5.10
N LEU A 13 6.14 -11.79 4.93
CA LEU A 13 4.89 -11.28 4.40
C LEU A 13 4.22 -10.26 5.32
N LEU A 14 4.34 -10.43 6.64
CA LEU A 14 3.82 -9.48 7.62
C LEU A 14 4.54 -8.13 7.51
N ILE A 15 5.88 -8.13 7.46
CA ILE A 15 6.67 -6.90 7.33
C ILE A 15 6.32 -6.18 6.02
N ILE A 16 6.24 -6.92 4.91
CA ILE A 16 5.89 -6.35 3.60
C ILE A 16 4.45 -5.80 3.60
N ALA A 17 3.49 -6.52 4.20
CA ALA A 17 2.10 -6.09 4.27
C ALA A 17 1.90 -4.82 5.10
N VAL A 18 2.75 -4.61 6.13
CA VAL A 18 2.78 -3.37 6.93
C VAL A 18 3.50 -2.23 6.21
N ALA A 19 4.50 -2.54 5.39
CA ALA A 19 5.27 -1.56 4.61
C ALA A 19 4.50 -0.99 3.40
N LEU A 20 3.89 -1.88 2.59
CA LEU A 20 2.67 -1.54 1.83
C LEU A 20 1.59 -1.17 2.85
N GLY A 21 0.43 -0.63 2.57
CA GLY A 21 -0.46 -0.18 3.65
C GLY A 21 0.03 1.08 4.38
N PHE A 22 1.32 1.32 4.64
CA PHE A 22 1.81 2.67 4.97
C PHE A 22 1.61 3.64 3.79
N ASP A 23 1.67 3.14 2.55
CA ASP A 23 1.25 3.89 1.35
C ASP A 23 -0.22 4.36 1.45
N ALA A 24 -1.11 3.44 1.82
CA ALA A 24 -2.54 3.64 1.95
C ALA A 24 -2.88 4.47 3.20
N PHE A 25 -2.10 4.33 4.27
CA PHE A 25 -2.16 5.16 5.46
C PHE A 25 -1.83 6.61 5.13
N SER A 26 -0.70 6.86 4.47
CA SER A 26 -0.23 8.20 4.11
C SER A 26 -1.24 8.92 3.22
N LEU A 27 -1.71 8.24 2.19
CA LEU A 27 -2.76 8.75 1.30
C LEU A 27 -4.09 8.97 2.05
N GLY A 28 -4.48 8.01 2.90
CA GLY A 28 -5.67 8.12 3.74
C GLY A 28 -5.61 9.30 4.70
N LEU A 29 -4.44 9.56 5.29
CA LEU A 29 -4.19 10.70 6.16
C LEU A 29 -4.45 12.00 5.39
N GLY A 30 -3.80 12.18 4.24
CA GLY A 30 -3.95 13.36 3.39
C GLY A 30 -5.41 13.63 2.97
N ILE A 31 -6.15 12.58 2.61
CA ILE A 31 -7.59 12.71 2.29
C ILE A 31 -8.41 13.03 3.55
N GLY A 32 -8.11 12.38 4.68
CA GLY A 32 -8.80 12.61 5.95
C GLY A 32 -8.69 14.05 6.43
N LEU A 33 -7.52 14.68 6.20
CA LEU A 33 -7.22 16.06 6.57
C LEU A 33 -8.09 17.09 5.83
N LYS A 34 -8.59 16.75 4.64
CA LYS A 34 -9.56 17.55 3.87
C LYS A 34 -11.00 17.44 4.38
N GLY A 35 -11.24 16.63 5.41
CA GLY A 35 -12.55 16.44 6.03
C GLY A 35 -13.41 15.45 5.25
N ILE A 36 -13.52 14.23 5.79
CA ILE A 36 -14.27 13.13 5.17
C ILE A 36 -15.38 12.59 6.07
N ARG A 37 -16.47 12.08 5.48
CA ARG A 37 -17.59 11.45 6.22
C ARG A 37 -17.24 10.02 6.61
N LEU A 38 -17.77 9.56 7.75
CA LEU A 38 -17.46 8.21 8.28
C LEU A 38 -17.85 7.09 7.28
N LEU A 39 -18.95 7.27 6.54
CA LEU A 39 -19.38 6.33 5.50
C LEU A 39 -18.40 6.28 4.32
N ASP A 40 -17.80 7.42 3.96
CA ASP A 40 -16.82 7.47 2.87
C ASP A 40 -15.49 6.84 3.32
N ILE A 41 -15.12 6.98 4.60
CA ILE A 41 -13.98 6.25 5.18
C ILE A 41 -14.17 4.74 5.04
N LEU A 42 -15.34 4.22 5.43
CA LEU A 42 -15.62 2.80 5.33
C LEU A 42 -15.60 2.32 3.88
N LYS A 43 -16.22 3.08 2.96
CA LYS A 43 -16.21 2.77 1.52
C LYS A 43 -14.79 2.76 0.95
N LEU A 44 -14.00 3.80 1.21
CA LEU A 44 -12.60 3.90 0.75
C LEU A 44 -11.77 2.75 1.29
N GLY A 45 -11.84 2.49 2.59
CA GLY A 45 -11.05 1.43 3.21
C GLY A 45 -11.42 0.04 2.69
N ILE A 46 -12.71 -0.24 2.45
CA ILE A 46 -13.14 -1.51 1.85
C ILE A 46 -12.63 -1.61 0.41
N VAL A 47 -12.78 -0.57 -0.40
CA VAL A 47 -12.34 -0.63 -1.81
C VAL A 47 -10.82 -0.76 -1.88
N ILE A 48 -10.04 0.01 -1.11
CA ILE A 48 -8.58 -0.11 -1.05
C ILE A 48 -8.17 -1.51 -0.58
N GLY A 49 -8.81 -2.03 0.48
CA GLY A 49 -8.56 -3.39 0.98
C GLY A 49 -8.86 -4.47 -0.08
N LEU A 50 -9.93 -4.32 -0.86
CA LEU A 50 -10.24 -5.21 -1.98
C LEU A 50 -9.18 -5.13 -3.08
N PHE A 51 -8.71 -3.94 -3.42
CA PHE A 51 -7.62 -3.79 -4.39
C PHE A 51 -6.30 -4.38 -3.88
N HIS A 52 -6.03 -4.31 -2.58
CA HIS A 52 -4.90 -4.99 -1.93
C HIS A 52 -5.07 -6.52 -1.84
N ILE A 53 -6.24 -7.07 -2.19
CA ILE A 53 -6.44 -8.51 -2.42
C ILE A 53 -6.27 -8.83 -3.91
N ILE A 54 -6.92 -8.06 -4.78
CA ILE A 54 -6.95 -8.31 -6.22
C ILE A 54 -5.57 -8.12 -6.87
N MET A 55 -4.84 -7.06 -6.48
CA MET A 55 -3.55 -6.73 -7.07
C MET A 55 -2.48 -7.80 -6.78
N PRO A 56 -2.30 -8.29 -5.54
CA PRO A 56 -1.37 -9.38 -5.28
C PRO A 56 -1.75 -10.68 -5.99
N ILE A 57 -3.03 -10.99 -6.19
CA ILE A 57 -3.45 -12.16 -6.99
C ILE A 57 -2.92 -12.04 -8.42
N GLY A 58 -3.17 -10.89 -9.06
CA GLY A 58 -2.65 -10.61 -10.40
C GLY A 58 -1.12 -10.70 -10.45
N GLY A 59 -0.45 -10.09 -9.47
CA GLY A 59 1.00 -10.11 -9.35
C GLY A 59 1.54 -11.53 -9.20
N LEU A 60 1.03 -12.31 -8.23
CA LEU A 60 1.45 -13.69 -7.98
C LEU A 60 1.33 -14.56 -9.23
N LEU A 61 0.21 -14.47 -9.94
CA LEU A 61 -0.01 -15.21 -11.20
C LEU A 61 0.99 -14.78 -12.28
N THR A 62 1.18 -13.48 -12.48
CA THR A 62 2.18 -12.97 -13.44
C THR A 62 3.59 -13.42 -13.05
N GLY A 63 3.94 -13.38 -11.77
CA GLY A 63 5.24 -13.81 -11.25
C GLY A 63 5.50 -15.30 -11.46
N GLN A 64 4.50 -16.14 -11.24
CA GLN A 64 4.59 -17.58 -11.51
C GLN A 64 4.79 -17.87 -13.00
N LEU A 65 4.07 -17.17 -13.89
CA LEU A 65 4.24 -17.29 -15.33
C LEU A 65 5.65 -16.89 -15.76
N VAL A 66 6.14 -15.74 -15.28
CA VAL A 66 7.49 -15.25 -15.57
C VAL A 66 8.55 -16.21 -15.04
N SER A 67 8.35 -16.77 -13.85
CA SER A 67 9.26 -17.75 -13.24
C SER A 67 9.35 -19.04 -14.06
N GLY A 68 8.21 -19.54 -14.56
CA GLY A 68 8.18 -20.70 -15.45
C GLY A 68 8.91 -20.49 -16.78
N LEU A 69 8.94 -19.26 -17.30
CA LEU A 69 9.62 -18.91 -18.56
C LEU A 69 11.12 -18.66 -18.39
N LEU A 70 11.54 -18.08 -17.25
CA LEU A 70 12.91 -17.58 -17.04
C LEU A 70 13.74 -18.44 -16.07
N GLY A 71 13.14 -19.40 -15.37
CA GLY A 71 13.83 -20.31 -14.45
C GLY A 71 14.63 -19.55 -13.37
N ASN A 72 15.89 -19.94 -13.15
CA ASN A 72 16.72 -19.32 -12.11
C ASN A 72 16.96 -17.82 -12.32
N VAL A 73 16.93 -17.32 -13.57
CA VAL A 73 17.07 -15.88 -13.86
C VAL A 73 15.92 -15.09 -13.24
N ALA A 74 14.73 -15.70 -13.14
CA ALA A 74 13.58 -15.10 -12.49
C ALA A 74 13.88 -14.74 -11.03
N THR A 75 14.44 -15.65 -10.24
CA THR A 75 14.70 -15.40 -8.81
C THR A 75 15.61 -14.18 -8.58
N THR A 76 16.65 -14.01 -9.41
CA THR A 76 17.54 -12.84 -9.34
C THR A 76 16.82 -11.58 -9.81
N ALA A 77 16.05 -11.67 -10.90
CA ALA A 77 15.26 -10.56 -11.41
C ALA A 77 14.18 -10.11 -10.40
N ALA A 78 13.60 -11.04 -9.65
CA ALA A 78 12.63 -10.77 -8.59
C ALA A 78 13.27 -9.96 -7.45
N GLY A 79 14.46 -10.38 -6.99
CA GLY A 79 15.23 -9.63 -6.01
C GLY A 79 15.59 -8.22 -6.48
N VAL A 80 16.01 -8.08 -7.75
CA VAL A 80 16.27 -6.76 -8.37
C VAL A 80 15.00 -5.93 -8.46
N LEU A 81 13.86 -6.52 -8.83
CA LEU A 81 12.58 -5.83 -8.92
C LEU A 81 12.14 -5.29 -7.56
N LEU A 82 12.26 -6.08 -6.49
CA LEU A 82 11.99 -5.61 -5.12
C LEU A 82 12.93 -4.49 -4.70
N LEU A 83 14.22 -4.58 -5.01
CA LEU A 83 15.19 -3.53 -4.70
C LEU A 83 14.86 -2.22 -5.44
N LEU A 84 14.52 -2.31 -6.73
CA LEU A 84 14.11 -1.17 -7.52
C LEU A 84 12.80 -0.55 -7.01
N LEU A 85 11.82 -1.39 -6.64
CA LEU A 85 10.56 -0.92 -6.09
C LEU A 85 10.76 -0.23 -4.74
N GLY A 86 11.47 -0.87 -3.81
CA GLY A 86 11.80 -0.27 -2.52
C GLY A 86 12.58 1.04 -2.67
N GLY A 87 13.54 1.07 -3.60
CA GLY A 87 14.28 2.28 -3.95
C GLY A 87 13.39 3.37 -4.54
N HIS A 88 12.46 3.02 -5.43
CA HIS A 88 11.47 3.95 -5.99
C HIS A 88 10.54 4.52 -4.90
N MET A 89 10.08 3.68 -3.96
CA MET A 89 9.27 4.14 -2.82
C MET A 89 10.04 5.15 -1.96
N ILE A 90 11.33 4.90 -1.70
CA ILE A 90 12.20 5.86 -0.98
C ILE A 90 12.37 7.15 -1.80
N TYR A 91 12.69 7.04 -3.09
CA TYR A 91 12.89 8.20 -3.96
C TYR A 91 11.63 9.07 -4.09
N SER A 92 10.47 8.44 -4.30
CA SER A 92 9.17 9.11 -4.37
C SER A 92 8.83 9.81 -3.04
N SER A 93 9.12 9.15 -1.91
CA SER A 93 8.95 9.74 -0.57
C SER A 93 9.79 11.00 -0.38
N ILE A 94 11.04 11.03 -0.87
CA ILE A 94 11.92 12.20 -0.77
C ILE A 94 11.50 13.32 -1.73
N ARG A 95 11.02 12.96 -2.93
CA ARG A 95 10.68 13.94 -3.98
C ARG A 95 9.35 14.66 -3.72
N GLY A 96 8.48 14.09 -2.88
CA GLY A 96 7.22 14.72 -2.50
C GLY A 96 6.30 14.99 -3.69
N GLU A 97 6.08 13.97 -4.54
CA GLU A 97 5.18 14.14 -5.69
C GLU A 97 3.75 14.48 -5.22
N GLU A 98 3.18 15.55 -5.78
CA GLU A 98 1.84 15.99 -5.44
C GLU A 98 0.83 14.89 -5.80
N VAL A 99 0.13 14.36 -4.80
CA VAL A 99 -0.96 13.42 -5.04
C VAL A 99 -2.07 14.19 -5.78
N PRO A 100 -2.44 13.76 -7.01
CA PRO A 100 -3.50 14.43 -7.76
C PRO A 100 -4.77 14.50 -6.93
N SER A 101 -5.49 15.62 -7.00
CA SER A 101 -6.74 15.82 -6.27
C SER A 101 -7.86 14.96 -6.88
N PHE A 102 -7.87 13.66 -6.56
CA PHE A 102 -8.92 12.77 -7.00
C PHE A 102 -10.22 13.05 -6.26
N ASN A 103 -11.31 13.21 -7.02
CA ASN A 103 -12.64 13.33 -6.45
C ASN A 103 -13.10 11.97 -5.92
N HIS A 104 -12.77 11.69 -4.66
CA HIS A 104 -13.11 10.46 -3.93
C HIS A 104 -14.63 10.24 -3.77
N ARG A 105 -15.48 11.22 -4.12
CA ARG A 105 -16.95 11.07 -4.10
C ARG A 105 -17.52 10.48 -5.38
N SER A 106 -16.76 10.52 -6.48
CA SER A 106 -17.13 9.84 -7.71
C SER A 106 -16.71 8.38 -7.62
N SER A 107 -17.57 7.45 -8.03
CA SER A 107 -17.24 6.02 -8.10
C SER A 107 -16.00 5.77 -8.98
N VAL A 108 -15.81 6.55 -10.04
CA VAL A 108 -14.64 6.46 -10.92
C VAL A 108 -13.38 6.97 -10.18
N GLY A 109 -13.48 8.11 -9.49
CA GLY A 109 -12.37 8.66 -8.72
C GLY A 109 -11.93 7.73 -7.59
N LEU A 110 -12.89 7.08 -6.91
CA LEU A 110 -12.65 6.05 -5.91
C LEU A 110 -11.88 4.85 -6.48
N LEU A 111 -12.29 4.34 -7.64
CA LEU A 111 -11.62 3.21 -8.29
C LEU A 111 -10.21 3.57 -8.76
N VAL A 112 -10.04 4.74 -9.38
CA VAL A 112 -8.71 5.21 -9.83
C VAL A 112 -7.78 5.41 -8.64
N LEU A 113 -8.28 5.97 -7.54
CA LEU A 113 -7.51 6.16 -6.31
C LEU A 113 -7.08 4.81 -5.71
N ALA A 114 -8.01 3.87 -5.57
CA ALA A 114 -7.71 2.55 -5.01
C ALA A 114 -6.78 1.73 -5.91
N LEU A 115 -6.93 1.86 -7.23
CA LEU A 115 -5.99 1.32 -8.21
C LEU A 115 -4.60 1.91 -7.99
N SER A 116 -4.50 3.24 -7.96
CA SER A 116 -3.23 3.97 -7.84
C SER A 116 -2.45 3.56 -6.61
N VAL A 117 -3.11 3.49 -5.45
CA VAL A 117 -2.44 3.14 -4.19
C VAL A 117 -2.10 1.65 -4.07
N SER A 118 -2.66 0.80 -4.94
CA SER A 118 -2.46 -0.66 -4.88
C SER A 118 -1.52 -1.17 -5.98
N VAL A 119 -0.95 -0.28 -6.82
CA VAL A 119 0.03 -0.67 -7.86
C VAL A 119 1.28 -1.29 -7.24
N ASP A 120 1.72 -0.77 -6.08
CA ASP A 120 2.87 -1.31 -5.37
C ASP A 120 2.62 -2.76 -4.90
N ALA A 121 1.40 -3.05 -4.42
CA ALA A 121 0.98 -4.40 -4.05
C ALA A 121 1.00 -5.39 -5.24
N PHE A 122 0.70 -4.94 -6.46
CA PHE A 122 0.84 -5.76 -7.67
C PHE A 122 2.31 -6.06 -7.95
N SER A 123 3.19 -5.05 -7.94
CA SER A 123 4.62 -5.20 -8.21
C SER A 123 5.31 -6.13 -7.20
N VAL A 124 5.00 -5.95 -5.91
CA VAL A 124 5.42 -6.88 -4.86
C VAL A 124 4.85 -8.28 -5.10
N GLY A 125 3.58 -8.37 -5.50
CA GLY A 125 2.93 -9.63 -5.86
C GLY A 125 3.66 -10.38 -6.98
N VAL A 126 4.13 -9.68 -8.03
CA VAL A 126 4.95 -10.28 -9.10
C VAL A 126 6.20 -10.91 -8.52
N THR A 127 6.90 -10.19 -7.66
CA THR A 127 8.10 -10.71 -7.03
C THR A 127 7.80 -11.93 -6.15
N LEU A 128 6.77 -11.86 -5.30
CA LEU A 128 6.36 -12.96 -4.44
C LEU A 128 5.91 -14.19 -5.25
N GLY A 129 5.30 -13.99 -6.41
CA GLY A 129 4.94 -15.05 -7.36
C GLY A 129 6.15 -15.77 -7.93
N MET A 130 7.23 -15.03 -8.21
CA MET A 130 8.49 -15.61 -8.68
C MET A 130 9.18 -16.45 -7.59
N PHE A 131 9.01 -16.08 -6.32
CA PHE A 131 9.48 -16.85 -5.15
C PHE A 131 8.50 -17.93 -4.67
N SER A 132 7.37 -18.16 -5.37
CA SER A 132 6.34 -19.13 -4.98
C SER A 132 5.80 -18.91 -3.56
N ALA A 133 5.55 -17.64 -3.19
CA ALA A 133 4.96 -17.32 -1.90
C ALA A 133 3.52 -17.86 -1.76
N ASP A 134 3.07 -18.09 -0.52
CA ASP A 134 1.74 -18.57 -0.22
C ASP A 134 0.69 -17.52 -0.59
N LEU A 135 -0.21 -17.90 -1.51
CA LEU A 135 -1.23 -17.01 -2.05
C LEU A 135 -2.22 -16.55 -0.97
N TRP A 136 -2.72 -17.48 -0.15
CA TRP A 136 -3.73 -17.18 0.85
C TRP A 136 -3.19 -16.25 1.93
N LEU A 137 -1.98 -16.53 2.41
CA LEU A 137 -1.34 -15.71 3.42
C LEU A 137 -1.03 -14.31 2.89
N THR A 138 -0.55 -14.20 1.64
CA THR A 138 -0.26 -12.92 1.01
C THR A 138 -1.51 -12.06 0.88
N ILE A 139 -2.59 -12.58 0.31
CA ILE A 139 -3.81 -11.79 0.06
C ILE A 139 -4.53 -11.41 1.35
N LEU A 140 -4.51 -12.28 2.37
CA LEU A 140 -5.12 -11.98 3.67
C LEU A 140 -4.35 -10.88 4.40
N LEU A 141 -3.02 -10.96 4.43
CA LEU A 141 -2.20 -9.94 5.09
C LEU A 141 -2.29 -8.61 4.34
N PHE A 142 -2.14 -8.59 3.03
CA PHE A 142 -2.14 -7.35 2.25
C PHE A 142 -3.51 -6.69 2.29
N GLY A 143 -4.59 -7.47 2.13
CA GLY A 143 -5.96 -6.97 2.22
C GLY A 143 -6.29 -6.41 3.60
N PHE A 144 -5.91 -7.13 4.67
CA PHE A 144 -6.14 -6.70 6.04
C PHE A 144 -5.35 -5.43 6.37
N PHE A 145 -4.02 -5.44 6.16
CA PHE A 145 -3.19 -4.29 6.50
C PHE A 145 -3.46 -3.09 5.60
N GLY A 146 -3.62 -3.27 4.29
CA GLY A 146 -3.97 -2.17 3.38
C GLY A 146 -5.33 -1.54 3.70
N GLY A 147 -6.35 -2.37 3.96
CA GLY A 147 -7.67 -1.90 4.38
C GLY A 147 -7.63 -1.21 5.74
N ALA A 148 -7.01 -1.83 6.76
CA ALA A 148 -6.93 -1.27 8.10
C ALA A 148 -6.12 0.04 8.14
N MET A 149 -4.96 0.06 7.49
CA MET A 149 -4.07 1.23 7.48
C MET A 149 -4.70 2.41 6.73
N SER A 150 -5.39 2.17 5.60
CA SER A 150 -6.12 3.24 4.91
C SER A 150 -7.22 3.84 5.79
N MET A 151 -8.01 3.00 6.49
CA MET A 151 -9.04 3.48 7.41
C MET A 151 -8.44 4.24 8.59
N LEU A 152 -7.32 3.76 9.15
CA LEU A 152 -6.61 4.45 10.22
C LEU A 152 -6.11 5.83 9.78
N GLY A 153 -5.49 5.93 8.60
CA GLY A 153 -5.06 7.19 8.03
C GLY A 153 -6.22 8.17 7.86
N LEU A 154 -7.32 7.73 7.25
CA LEU A 154 -8.53 8.52 7.04
C LEU A 154 -9.16 9.01 8.36
N LEU A 155 -9.23 8.14 9.37
CA LEU A 155 -9.79 8.48 10.69
C LEU A 155 -8.92 9.48 11.44
N LEU A 156 -7.60 9.27 11.45
CA LEU A 156 -6.64 10.18 12.07
C LEU A 156 -6.68 11.54 11.38
N GLY A 157 -6.62 11.56 10.05
CA GLY A 157 -6.69 12.79 9.25
C GLY A 157 -7.97 13.56 9.52
N ARG A 158 -9.12 12.86 9.56
CA ARG A 158 -10.42 13.48 9.89
C ARG A 158 -10.42 14.09 11.29
N LYS A 159 -9.91 13.38 12.29
CA LYS A 159 -9.88 13.84 13.68
C LYS A 159 -9.04 15.10 13.82
N VAL A 160 -7.91 15.17 13.11
CA VAL A 160 -7.05 16.36 13.03
C VAL A 160 -7.77 17.50 12.31
N SER A 161 -8.35 17.24 11.14
CA SER A 161 -9.11 18.22 10.33
C SER A 161 -10.22 18.92 11.12
N SER A 162 -11.03 18.14 11.85
CA SER A 162 -12.16 18.66 12.63
C SER A 162 -11.78 19.63 13.74
N LYS A 163 -10.53 19.59 14.22
CA LYS A 163 -10.01 20.51 15.25
C LYS A 163 -9.28 21.73 14.68
N LEU A 164 -8.88 21.70 13.41
CA LEU A 164 -7.93 22.66 12.84
C LEU A 164 -8.49 23.54 11.71
N GLY A 165 -9.77 23.39 11.34
CA GLY A 165 -10.44 24.32 10.43
C GLY A 165 -9.67 24.57 9.13
N GLU A 166 -9.69 25.81 8.65
CA GLU A 166 -9.07 26.31 7.40
C GLU A 166 -7.56 25.98 7.26
N TYR A 167 -6.88 25.57 8.34
CA TYR A 167 -5.47 25.15 8.35
C TYR A 167 -5.26 23.64 8.17
N GLY A 168 -6.32 22.86 7.95
CA GLY A 168 -6.25 21.40 7.82
C GLY A 168 -5.33 20.92 6.70
N GLU A 169 -5.25 21.64 5.58
CA GLU A 169 -4.33 21.34 4.48
C GLU A 169 -2.86 21.57 4.87
N ALA A 170 -2.54 22.69 5.52
CA ALA A 170 -1.19 22.98 6.00
C ALA A 170 -0.74 22.00 7.10
N CYS A 171 -1.64 21.64 8.02
CA CYS A 171 -1.38 20.62 9.03
C CYS A 171 -1.19 19.24 8.40
N GLY A 172 -1.91 18.98 7.31
CA GLY A 172 -1.76 17.75 6.55
C GLY A 172 -0.42 17.60 5.88
N GLY A 173 0.03 18.67 5.21
CA GLY A 173 1.39 18.76 4.69
C GLY A 173 2.43 18.59 5.79
N ALA A 174 2.24 19.23 6.95
CA ALA A 174 3.16 19.13 8.08
C ALA A 174 3.23 17.71 8.67
N ILE A 175 2.11 17.00 8.80
CA ILE A 175 2.10 15.62 9.31
C ILE A 175 2.75 14.67 8.31
N LEU A 176 2.49 14.83 7.00
CA LEU A 176 3.18 14.06 5.97
C LEU A 176 4.69 14.33 5.99
N LEU A 177 5.09 15.59 6.18
CA LEU A 177 6.48 15.97 6.33
C LEU A 177 7.11 15.33 7.57
N VAL A 178 6.41 15.30 8.71
CA VAL A 178 6.88 14.64 9.94
C VAL A 178 6.99 13.13 9.76
N PHE A 179 6.00 12.47 9.13
CA PHE A 179 6.10 11.03 8.83
C PHE A 179 7.23 10.74 7.84
N GLY A 180 7.45 11.63 6.85
CA GLY A 180 8.59 11.54 5.95
C GLY A 180 9.92 11.63 6.70
N ILE A 181 10.07 12.60 7.62
CA ILE A 181 11.26 12.72 8.47
C ILE A 181 11.43 11.49 9.37
N LEU A 182 10.35 11.01 9.99
CA LEU A 182 10.37 9.84 10.88
C LEU A 182 10.73 8.55 10.14
N PHE A 183 10.42 8.45 8.84
CA PHE A 183 10.85 7.33 8.00
C PHE A 183 12.34 7.40 7.62
N ILE A 184 12.94 8.60 7.67
CA ILE A 184 14.34 8.86 7.29
C ILE A 184 15.31 8.75 8.48
N VAL A 185 14.86 9.08 9.70
CA VAL A 185 15.65 9.08 10.95
C VAL A 185 15.46 7.76 11.71
#